data_AF-A0A843HHS9-F1
#
_entry.id   AF-A0A843HHS9-F1
#
_cell.length_a   1.000
_cell.length_b   1.000
_cell.length_c   1.000
_cell.angle_alpha   90.00
_cell.angle_beta   90.00
_cell.angle_gamma   90.00
#
_symmetry.space_group_name_H-M   'P 1'
#
loop_
_entity.id
_entity.type
_entity.pdbx_description
1 polymer ?
#
loop_
_entity_poly.entity_id
_entity_poly.type
_entity_poly.pdbx_seq_one_letter_code
_entity_poly.pdbx_strand_id
1 'polypeptide(L)'
;MSNFKPTVDQAEQIKLIHELKDLKELKKMTFQQIADKTRENGEEVSLSTIKNVFSEEKNYRHDYTNTLLPIFNALSGKDDQDDPVIQILQTRLEIKNENIRQLEERLETKERKHKDREQFYMSVIEHLQAEISFKNEQIKHHNEAMDRKDATLKELYNKLLEK
;
A
#
# COMPACT_ATOMS: atom_id res chain seq x y z
N MET A 1 26.00 -19.06 2.99
CA MET A 1 25.71 -18.37 1.72
C MET A 1 24.24 -17.97 1.75
N SER A 2 23.96 -16.66 1.83
CA SER A 2 22.60 -16.13 1.93
C SER A 2 22.01 -16.04 0.52
N ASN A 3 20.92 -16.78 0.26
CA ASN A 3 20.13 -16.66 -0.96
C ASN A 3 19.32 -15.36 -0.87
N PHE A 4 19.98 -14.23 -1.14
CA PHE A 4 19.31 -12.95 -1.27
C PHE A 4 18.55 -12.93 -2.60
N LYS A 5 17.22 -12.91 -2.53
CA LYS A 5 16.35 -12.68 -3.68
C LYS A 5 15.93 -11.21 -3.65
N PRO A 6 16.37 -10.38 -4.60
CA PRO A 6 15.99 -8.97 -4.64
C PRO A 6 14.46 -8.85 -4.72
N THR A 7 13.91 -7.81 -4.09
CA THR A 7 12.50 -7.46 -4.31
C THR A 7 12.31 -7.08 -5.78
N VAL A 8 11.08 -7.19 -6.28
CA VAL A 8 10.75 -6.91 -7.69
C VAL A 8 11.21 -5.50 -8.11
N ASP A 9 11.11 -4.53 -7.20
CA ASP A 9 11.56 -3.16 -7.43
C ASP A 9 13.10 -3.03 -7.50
N GLN A 10 13.84 -3.79 -6.68
CA GLN A 10 15.31 -3.78 -6.68
C GLN A 10 15.89 -4.43 -7.93
N ALA A 11 15.28 -5.52 -8.42
CA ALA A 11 15.72 -6.17 -9.65
C ALA A 11 15.60 -5.24 -10.87
N GLU A 12 14.55 -4.43 -10.92
CA GLU A 12 14.29 -3.51 -12.02
C GLU A 12 15.24 -2.31 -12.01
N GLN A 13 15.59 -1.80 -10.82
CA GLN A 13 16.60 -0.76 -10.67
C GLN A 13 17.99 -1.24 -11.12
N ILE A 14 18.36 -2.48 -10.78
CA ILE A 14 19.64 -3.07 -11.19
C ILE A 14 19.73 -3.16 -12.71
N LYS A 15 18.67 -3.68 -13.35
CA LYS A 15 18.60 -3.78 -14.81
C LYS A 15 18.72 -2.41 -15.47
N LEU A 16 18.10 -1.39 -14.85
CA LEU A 16 18.16 -0.04 -15.36
C LEU A 16 19.55 0.58 -15.33
N ILE A 17 20.27 0.37 -14.23
CA ILE A 17 21.64 0.84 -14.08
C ILE A 17 22.55 0.24 -15.16
N HIS A 18 22.32 -1.02 -15.54
CA HIS A 18 23.05 -1.66 -16.64
C HIS A 18 22.76 -1.01 -17.99
N GLU A 19 21.50 -0.74 -18.31
CA GLU A 19 21.13 -0.13 -19.59
C GLU A 19 21.62 1.32 -19.71
N LEU A 20 21.65 2.06 -18.59
CA LEU A 20 22.29 3.38 -18.52
C LEU A 20 23.80 3.32 -18.77
N LYS A 21 24.47 2.27 -18.26
CA LYS A 21 25.92 2.05 -18.49
C LYS A 21 26.17 1.92 -19.98
N ASP A 22 25.35 1.14 -20.67
CA ASP A 22 25.47 0.92 -22.11
C ASP A 22 25.23 2.20 -22.91
N LEU A 23 24.25 3.04 -22.54
CA LEU A 23 24.01 4.33 -23.22
C LEU A 23 25.17 5.31 -23.04
N LYS A 24 25.70 5.41 -21.82
CA LYS A 24 26.84 6.28 -21.54
C LYS A 24 28.02 5.94 -22.46
N GLU A 25 28.30 4.65 -22.62
CA GLU A 25 29.36 4.17 -23.52
C GLU A 25 29.04 4.47 -24.99
N LEU A 26 27.80 4.22 -25.43
CA LEU A 26 27.35 4.50 -26.79
C LEU A 26 27.49 5.99 -27.17
N LYS A 27 27.07 6.89 -26.29
CA LYS A 27 27.13 8.35 -26.48
C LYS A 27 28.49 8.95 -26.15
N LYS A 28 29.43 8.13 -25.67
CA LYS A 28 30.81 8.52 -25.28
C LYS A 28 30.83 9.71 -24.32
N MET A 29 29.87 9.78 -23.41
CA MET A 29 29.75 10.88 -22.44
C MET A 29 30.57 10.60 -21.19
N THR A 30 31.35 11.60 -20.76
CA THR A 30 32.06 11.56 -19.47
C THR A 30 31.09 11.87 -18.32
N PHE A 31 31.41 11.40 -17.11
CA PHE A 31 30.58 11.68 -15.93
C PHE A 31 30.42 13.19 -15.65
N GLN A 32 31.46 13.99 -15.95
CA GLN A 32 31.42 15.44 -15.81
C GLN A 32 30.37 16.06 -16.75
N GLN A 33 30.32 15.63 -18.01
CA GLN A 33 29.34 16.10 -18.99
C GLN A 33 27.90 15.70 -18.65
N ILE A 34 27.68 14.55 -18.01
CA ILE A 34 26.35 14.15 -17.53
C ILE A 34 25.90 15.08 -16.41
N ALA A 35 26.77 15.33 -15.41
CA ALA A 35 26.47 16.23 -14.29
C ALA A 35 26.10 17.63 -14.79
N ASP A 36 26.89 18.18 -15.72
CA ASP A 36 26.66 19.51 -16.26
C ASP A 36 25.33 19.59 -17.05
N LYS A 37 24.99 18.57 -17.86
CA LYS A 37 23.69 18.50 -18.56
C LYS A 37 22.48 18.33 -17.63
N THR A 38 22.60 17.59 -16.53
CA THR A 38 21.50 17.48 -15.55
C THR A 38 21.20 18.84 -14.91
N ARG A 39 22.25 19.63 -14.64
CA ARG A 39 22.13 21.00 -14.14
C ARG A 39 21.46 21.92 -15.17
N GLU A 40 21.86 21.83 -16.44
CA GLU A 40 21.25 22.59 -17.53
C GLU A 40 19.76 22.27 -17.74
N ASN A 41 19.34 21.03 -17.49
CA ASN A 41 17.95 20.58 -17.58
C ASN A 41 17.09 20.95 -16.35
N GLY A 42 17.67 21.55 -15.31
CA GLY A 42 16.96 21.92 -14.07
C GLY A 42 16.81 20.79 -13.04
N GLU A 43 17.45 19.64 -13.26
CA GLU A 43 17.39 18.45 -12.41
C GLU A 43 18.80 18.02 -11.95
N GLU A 44 19.57 18.92 -11.34
CA GLU A 44 20.99 18.70 -11.01
C GLU A 44 21.28 17.43 -10.18
N VAL A 45 22.24 16.61 -10.64
CA VAL A 45 22.76 15.44 -9.92
C VAL A 45 24.27 15.58 -9.67
N SER A 46 24.73 15.34 -8.44
CA SER A 46 26.15 15.46 -8.08
C SER A 46 27.04 14.45 -8.82
N LEU A 47 28.27 14.86 -9.16
CA LEU A 47 29.25 14.00 -9.84
C LEU A 47 29.58 12.72 -9.04
N SER A 48 29.63 12.80 -7.70
CA SER A 48 29.84 11.65 -6.82
C SER A 48 28.69 10.64 -6.90
N THR A 49 27.43 11.10 -6.96
CA THR A 49 26.24 10.23 -7.08
C THR A 49 26.24 9.50 -8.42
N ILE A 50 26.55 10.22 -9.50
CA ILE A 50 26.68 9.63 -10.84
C ILE A 50 27.77 8.54 -10.83
N LYS A 51 28.97 8.83 -10.34
CA LYS A 51 30.06 7.84 -10.23
C LYS A 51 29.65 6.60 -9.42
N ASN A 52 28.87 6.78 -8.35
CA ASN A 52 28.37 5.67 -7.53
C ASN A 52 27.33 4.81 -8.26
N VAL A 53 26.35 5.41 -8.97
CA VAL A 53 25.36 4.71 -9.80
C VAL A 53 26.05 3.84 -10.86
N PHE A 54 27.12 4.36 -11.45
CA PHE A 54 27.88 3.67 -12.49
C PHE A 54 29.01 2.77 -11.95
N SER A 55 29.31 2.77 -10.66
CA SER A 55 30.37 1.93 -10.07
C SER A 55 30.06 0.43 -10.17
N GLU A 56 31.10 -0.41 -10.15
CA GLU A 56 30.96 -1.88 -10.16
C GLU A 56 30.73 -2.46 -8.76
N GLU A 57 31.05 -1.67 -7.72
CA GLU A 57 30.79 -2.05 -6.34
C GLU A 57 29.28 -2.10 -6.12
N LYS A 58 28.79 -3.29 -5.79
CA LYS A 58 27.37 -3.67 -5.71
C LYS A 58 26.62 -2.96 -4.57
N ASN A 59 26.47 -1.64 -4.65
CA ASN A 59 25.63 -0.87 -3.75
C ASN A 59 24.15 -0.89 -4.21
N TYR A 60 23.67 -2.07 -4.62
CA TYR A 60 22.28 -2.35 -5.04
C TYR A 60 21.26 -2.33 -3.89
N ARG A 61 21.72 -2.00 -2.68
CA ARG A 61 20.87 -1.77 -1.52
C ARG A 61 20.35 -0.33 -1.44
N HIS A 62 20.86 0.56 -2.27
CA HIS A 62 20.49 1.97 -2.28
C HIS A 62 19.38 2.22 -3.31
N ASP A 63 18.34 2.96 -2.93
CA ASP A 63 17.22 3.29 -3.82
C ASP A 63 17.60 4.45 -4.73
N TYR A 64 17.74 4.18 -6.02
CA TYR A 64 18.17 5.17 -7.00
C TYR A 64 17.00 5.76 -7.80
N THR A 65 15.76 5.44 -7.43
CA THR A 65 14.51 5.83 -8.14
C THR A 65 14.49 7.28 -8.63
N ASN A 66 14.88 8.24 -7.77
CA ASN A 66 14.81 9.67 -8.09
C ASN A 66 16.05 10.22 -8.82
N THR A 67 17.10 9.41 -8.97
CA THR A 67 18.38 9.81 -9.60
C THR A 67 18.54 9.26 -11.02
N LEU A 68 17.84 8.17 -11.34
CA LEU A 68 18.00 7.50 -12.63
C LEU A 68 17.43 8.35 -13.78
N LEU A 69 16.26 8.98 -13.63
CA LEU A 69 15.67 9.81 -14.69
C LEU A 69 16.47 11.08 -15.00
N PRO A 70 16.97 11.88 -14.04
CA PRO A 70 17.78 13.03 -14.41
C PRO A 70 19.06 12.65 -15.16
N ILE A 71 19.79 11.63 -14.65
CA ILE A 71 20.98 11.06 -15.31
C ILE A 71 20.66 10.66 -16.74
N PHE A 72 19.49 10.09 -16.90
CA PHE A 72 18.99 9.79 -18.20
C PHE A 72 18.66 10.99 -19.06
N ASN A 73 17.94 11.99 -18.61
CA ASN A 73 17.58 13.13 -19.45
C ASN A 73 18.83 13.84 -20.00
N ALA A 74 19.96 13.77 -19.26
CA ALA A 74 21.28 14.18 -19.74
C ALA A 74 21.90 13.25 -20.81
N LEU A 75 21.68 11.93 -20.63
CA LEU A 75 21.75 10.80 -21.57
C LEU A 75 21.83 10.97 -23.11
N SER A 76 20.68 11.12 -23.78
CA SER A 76 19.64 12.06 -23.39
C SER A 76 19.57 13.15 -24.45
N GLY A 77 19.35 14.38 -24.02
CA GLY A 77 19.23 15.51 -24.93
C GLY A 77 17.80 15.63 -25.48
N LYS A 78 17.38 16.87 -25.75
CA LYS A 78 16.00 17.20 -26.13
C LYS A 78 15.71 17.11 -27.64
N ASP A 79 16.74 16.93 -28.47
CA ASP A 79 16.60 16.94 -29.95
C ASP A 79 16.79 15.57 -30.62
N ASP A 80 16.97 14.48 -29.85
CA ASP A 80 17.02 13.12 -30.40
C ASP A 80 15.78 12.34 -29.93
N GLN A 81 14.63 12.52 -30.60
CA GLN A 81 13.48 11.61 -30.42
C GLN A 81 13.78 10.18 -30.93
N ASP A 82 14.90 9.97 -31.63
CA ASP A 82 15.28 8.70 -32.25
C ASP A 82 16.40 7.93 -31.49
N ASP A 83 16.71 8.29 -30.24
CA ASP A 83 17.75 7.61 -29.45
C ASP A 83 17.16 6.59 -28.44
N PRO A 84 17.45 5.27 -28.61
CA PRO A 84 16.75 4.18 -27.94
C PRO A 84 16.82 4.19 -26.43
N VAL A 85 17.92 4.66 -25.86
CA VAL A 85 18.00 4.62 -24.41
C VAL A 85 17.17 5.77 -23.85
N ILE A 86 17.12 6.99 -24.43
CA ILE A 86 16.25 8.16 -24.08
C ILE A 86 14.75 7.84 -23.93
N GLN A 87 14.29 6.73 -24.48
CA GLN A 87 12.91 6.28 -24.29
C GLN A 87 12.76 5.37 -23.05
N ILE A 88 13.80 4.62 -22.67
CA ILE A 88 13.78 3.57 -21.65
C ILE A 88 13.68 4.08 -20.20
N LEU A 89 14.25 5.23 -19.84
CA LEU A 89 14.10 5.81 -18.49
C LEU A 89 12.99 6.83 -18.32
N GLN A 90 12.54 7.50 -19.39
CA GLN A 90 11.23 8.15 -19.38
C GLN A 90 10.15 7.10 -19.08
N THR A 91 10.22 5.97 -19.78
CA THR A 91 9.41 4.77 -19.52
C THR A 91 9.51 4.29 -18.07
N ARG A 92 10.71 4.17 -17.47
CA ARG A 92 10.82 3.69 -16.07
C ARG A 92 10.34 4.68 -15.02
N LEU A 93 10.39 5.98 -15.27
CA LEU A 93 9.90 6.95 -14.30
C LEU A 93 8.39 7.17 -14.40
N GLU A 94 7.81 7.11 -15.59
CA GLU A 94 6.35 7.08 -15.75
C GLU A 94 5.74 5.82 -15.11
N ILE A 95 6.41 4.66 -15.28
CA ILE A 95 6.02 3.40 -14.62
C ILE A 95 6.01 3.56 -13.09
N LYS A 96 7.01 4.22 -12.49
CA LYS A 96 7.07 4.39 -11.04
C LYS A 96 6.00 5.35 -10.53
N ASN A 97 5.70 6.42 -11.25
CA ASN A 97 4.66 7.37 -10.86
C ASN A 97 3.24 6.80 -11.01
N GLU A 98 2.95 6.03 -12.07
CA GLU A 98 1.66 5.34 -12.24
C GLU A 98 1.45 4.21 -11.20
N ASN A 99 2.55 3.58 -10.78
CA ASN A 99 2.49 2.59 -9.70
C ASN A 99 2.18 3.22 -8.34
N ILE A 100 2.74 4.40 -8.05
CA ILE A 100 2.38 5.15 -6.84
C ILE A 100 0.87 5.49 -6.87
N ARG A 101 0.38 6.00 -8.01
CA ARG A 101 -1.04 6.36 -8.18
C ARG A 101 -1.99 5.17 -7.98
N GLN A 102 -1.70 4.01 -8.58
CA GLN A 102 -2.52 2.79 -8.41
C GLN A 102 -2.49 2.24 -6.98
N LEU A 103 -1.37 2.40 -6.27
CA LEU A 103 -1.26 2.01 -4.87
C LEU A 103 -2.11 2.91 -3.99
N GLU A 104 -2.15 4.20 -4.26
CA GLU A 104 -3.00 5.17 -3.55
C GLU A 104 -4.49 4.90 -3.77
N GLU A 105 -4.95 4.64 -5.00
CA GLU A 105 -6.38 4.38 -5.30
C GLU A 105 -6.88 3.06 -4.69
N ARG A 106 -6.02 2.03 -4.68
CA ARG A 106 -6.31 0.75 -4.00
C ARG A 106 -6.37 0.92 -2.48
N LEU A 107 -5.49 1.74 -1.92
CA LEU A 107 -5.50 2.07 -0.50
C LEU A 107 -6.83 2.75 -0.14
N GLU A 108 -7.23 3.78 -0.89
CA GLU A 108 -8.48 4.52 -0.65
C GLU A 108 -9.72 3.60 -0.77
N THR A 109 -9.77 2.75 -1.80
CA THR A 109 -10.88 1.79 -1.98
C THR A 109 -10.96 0.79 -0.83
N LYS A 110 -9.80 0.33 -0.34
CA LYS A 110 -9.73 -0.61 0.78
C LYS A 110 -10.15 0.06 2.08
N GLU A 111 -9.72 1.30 2.32
CA GLU A 111 -10.16 2.10 3.47
C GLU A 111 -11.66 2.34 3.45
N ARG A 112 -12.24 2.69 2.29
CA ARG A 112 -13.69 2.86 2.14
C ARG A 112 -14.45 1.56 2.44
N LYS A 113 -14.03 0.44 1.85
CA LYS A 113 -14.62 -0.89 2.15
C LYS A 113 -14.46 -1.30 3.61
N HIS A 114 -13.34 -0.96 4.23
CA HIS A 114 -13.13 -1.21 5.66
C HIS A 114 -14.14 -0.42 6.48
N LYS A 115 -14.29 0.88 6.20
CA LYS A 115 -15.24 1.76 6.87
C LYS A 115 -16.69 1.30 6.69
N ASP A 116 -17.09 0.90 5.48
CA ASP A 116 -18.45 0.41 5.22
C ASP A 116 -18.73 -0.89 5.98
N ARG A 117 -17.74 -1.81 6.03
CA ARG A 117 -17.85 -3.05 6.81
C ARG A 117 -17.93 -2.78 8.30
N GLU A 118 -17.11 -1.86 8.80
CA GLU A 118 -17.11 -1.46 10.20
C GLU A 118 -18.46 -0.88 10.60
N GLN A 119 -19.04 -0.01 9.77
CA GLN A 119 -20.40 0.52 9.98
C GLN A 119 -21.46 -0.58 9.96
N PHE A 120 -21.39 -1.51 9.00
CA PHE A 120 -22.30 -2.65 8.95
C PHE A 120 -22.22 -3.52 10.21
N TYR A 121 -21.01 -3.89 10.63
CA TYR A 121 -20.82 -4.69 11.84
C TYR A 121 -21.29 -3.95 13.09
N MET A 122 -21.11 -2.62 13.13
CA MET A 122 -21.64 -1.83 14.24
C MET A 122 -23.16 -1.84 14.30
N SER A 123 -23.83 -1.68 13.16
CA SER A 123 -25.30 -1.80 13.08
C SER A 123 -25.79 -3.19 13.50
N VAL A 124 -25.10 -4.26 13.08
CA VAL A 124 -25.44 -5.63 13.48
C VAL A 124 -25.27 -5.82 14.99
N ILE A 125 -24.19 -5.31 15.57
CA ILE A 125 -23.95 -5.37 17.02
C ILE A 125 -25.06 -4.64 17.77
N GLU A 126 -25.44 -3.43 17.35
CA GLU A 126 -26.54 -2.67 17.96
C GLU A 126 -27.87 -3.43 17.88
N HIS A 127 -28.18 -4.02 16.71
CA HIS A 127 -29.39 -4.82 16.54
C HIS A 127 -29.41 -6.05 17.46
N LEU A 128 -28.31 -6.79 17.53
CA LEU A 128 -28.19 -7.97 18.40
C LEU A 128 -28.27 -7.59 19.88
N GLN A 129 -27.67 -6.46 20.27
CA GLN A 129 -27.80 -5.94 21.63
C GLN A 129 -29.27 -5.60 21.98
N ALA A 130 -29.99 -4.98 21.05
CA ALA A 130 -31.41 -4.71 21.21
C ALA A 130 -32.23 -6.01 21.31
N GLU A 131 -31.94 -7.02 20.48
CA GLU A 131 -32.63 -8.31 20.54
C GLU A 131 -32.35 -9.05 21.86
N ILE A 132 -31.11 -9.02 22.34
CA ILE A 132 -30.75 -9.57 23.66
C ILE A 132 -31.53 -8.86 24.76
N SER A 133 -31.59 -7.53 24.73
CA SER A 133 -32.36 -6.75 25.72
C SER A 133 -33.84 -7.14 25.71
N PHE A 134 -34.44 -7.21 24.52
CA PHE A 134 -35.84 -7.60 24.35
C PHE A 134 -36.12 -9.02 24.84
N LYS A 135 -35.26 -10.00 24.50
CA LYS A 135 -35.41 -11.38 25.00
C LYS A 135 -35.24 -11.46 26.52
N ASN A 136 -34.33 -10.68 27.10
CA ASN A 136 -34.17 -10.61 28.55
C ASN A 136 -35.43 -10.07 29.23
N GLU A 137 -36.08 -9.07 28.65
CA GLU A 137 -37.38 -8.57 29.13
C GLU A 137 -38.48 -9.63 29.03
N GLN A 138 -38.54 -10.38 27.93
CA GLN A 138 -39.49 -11.49 27.79
C GLN A 138 -39.27 -12.58 28.83
N ILE A 139 -38.01 -12.99 29.07
CA ILE A 139 -37.66 -13.96 30.11
C ILE A 139 -38.11 -13.46 31.47
N LYS A 140 -37.82 -12.20 31.79
CA LYS A 140 -38.25 -11.58 33.05
C LYS A 140 -39.77 -11.65 33.21
N HIS A 141 -40.52 -11.23 32.20
CA HIS A 141 -41.98 -11.28 32.22
C HIS A 141 -42.53 -12.71 32.36
N HIS A 142 -41.92 -13.69 31.70
CA HIS A 142 -42.31 -15.09 31.83
C HIS A 142 -42.04 -15.64 33.23
N ASN A 143 -40.89 -15.33 33.82
CA ASN A 143 -40.57 -15.72 35.19
C ASN A 143 -41.58 -15.13 36.17
N GLU A 144 -41.89 -13.84 36.06
CA GLU A 144 -42.91 -13.20 36.90
C GLU A 144 -44.31 -13.83 36.72
N ALA A 145 -44.66 -14.26 35.51
CA ALA A 145 -45.91 -14.96 35.26
C ALA A 145 -45.93 -16.37 35.85
N MET A 146 -44.80 -17.08 35.82
CA MET A 146 -44.65 -18.37 36.50
C MET A 146 -44.78 -18.22 38.02
N ASP A 147 -44.08 -17.26 38.62
CA ASP A 147 -44.15 -16.99 40.06
C ASP A 147 -45.60 -16.71 40.51
N ARG A 148 -46.36 -15.92 39.72
CA ARG A 148 -47.79 -15.67 39.97
C ARG A 148 -48.64 -16.95 39.89
N LYS A 149 -48.38 -17.81 38.91
CA LYS A 149 -49.09 -19.09 38.76
C LYS A 149 -48.78 -20.03 39.91
N ASP A 150 -47.51 -20.16 40.27
CA ASP A 150 -47.05 -21.03 41.36
C ASP A 150 -47.64 -20.57 42.71
N ALA A 151 -47.69 -19.25 42.95
CA ALA A 151 -48.36 -18.69 44.13
C ALA A 151 -49.85 -19.06 44.17
N THR A 152 -50.55 -18.92 43.04
CA THR A 152 -51.99 -19.27 42.92
C THR A 152 -52.23 -20.76 43.13
N LEU A 153 -51.42 -21.62 42.52
CA LEU A 153 -51.51 -23.08 42.69
C LEU A 153 -51.28 -23.48 44.14
N LYS A 154 -50.29 -22.88 44.80
CA LYS A 154 -50.01 -23.12 46.22
C LYS A 154 -51.20 -22.72 47.10
N GLU A 155 -51.82 -21.58 46.82
CA GLU A 155 -53.01 -21.13 47.55
C GLU A 155 -54.20 -22.10 47.35
N LEU A 156 -54.46 -22.52 46.11
CA LEU A 156 -55.53 -23.47 45.79
C LEU A 156 -55.28 -24.84 46.43
N TYR A 157 -54.04 -25.32 46.40
CA TYR A 157 -53.66 -26.59 47.03
C TYR A 157 -53.88 -26.56 48.54
N ASN A 158 -53.48 -25.47 49.21
CA ASN A 158 -53.72 -25.30 50.65
C ASN A 158 -55.23 -25.29 50.97
N LYS A 159 -56.04 -24.56 50.19
CA LYS A 159 -57.51 -24.56 50.35
C LYS A 159 -58.16 -25.93 50.15
N LEU A 160 -57.58 -26.79 49.32
CA LEU A 160 -58.05 -28.16 49.12
C LEU A 160 -57.70 -29.08 50.30
N LEU A 161 -56.55 -28.87 50.94
CA LEU A 161 -56.13 -29.63 52.12
C LEU A 161 -56.86 -29.23 53.41
N GLU A 162 -57.41 -28.02 53.47
CA GLU A 162 -58.20 -27.51 54.60
C GLU A 162 -59.67 -27.98 54.57
N LYS A 163 -60.10 -28.70 53.53
CA LYS A 163 -61.42 -29.35 53.42
C LYS A 163 -61.36 -30.83 53.78
#